data_AF-X1C7C7-F1
#
_entry.id   AF-X1C7C7-F1
#
_cell.length_a   1.000
_cell.length_b   1.000
_cell.length_c   1.000
_cell.angle_alpha   90.00
_cell.angle_beta   90.00
_cell.angle_gamma   90.00
#
_symmetry.space_group_name_H-M   'P 1'
#
loop_
_entity.id
_entity.type
_entity.pdbx_description
1 polymer ?
#
loop_
_entity_poly.entity_id
_entity_poly.type
_entity_poly.pdbx_seq_one_letter_code
_entity_poly.pdbx_strand_id
1 'polypeptide(L)'
;QTLILLETKITQLSGFKIEQNDVREYKDGHSFAHLIGYTGKISTEELKENPGVYSGFDYVGREGIEKSYEEILKKNPGKTQIERDVYGNFLSKEIISLPESGDSLVLWLDSELQKKIEEVLHKILENVGAEKAVGVALDPKTGGILALVSIPSYDNNQVLTSGRFQF
;
A
#
# COMPACT_ATOMS: atom_id res chain seq x y z
N GLN A 1 -14.74 13.65 11.72
CA GLN A 1 -15.97 14.48 11.67
C GLN A 1 -16.61 14.53 10.28
N THR A 2 -15.84 14.59 9.19
CA THR A 2 -16.37 14.65 7.81
C THR A 2 -17.16 13.41 7.36
N LEU A 3 -16.73 12.18 7.72
CA LEU A 3 -17.40 10.94 7.35
C LEU A 3 -18.84 10.85 7.87
N ILE A 4 -19.05 11.12 9.17
CA ILE A 4 -20.37 11.06 9.82
C ILE A 4 -21.37 12.03 9.18
N LEU A 5 -20.90 13.22 8.79
CA LEU A 5 -21.72 14.22 8.10
C LEU A 5 -22.15 13.74 6.71
N LEU A 6 -21.25 13.07 5.98
CA LEU A 6 -21.51 12.47 4.67
C LEU A 6 -22.50 11.29 4.77
N GLU A 7 -22.32 10.39 5.73
CA GLU A 7 -23.25 9.28 5.97
C GLU A 7 -24.68 9.73 6.26
N THR A 8 -24.83 10.85 6.99
CA THR A 8 -26.16 11.41 7.29
C THR A 8 -26.85 11.98 6.05
N LYS A 9 -26.07 12.47 5.08
CA LYS A 9 -26.57 13.12 3.85
C LYS A 9 -26.61 12.20 2.64
N ILE A 10 -25.97 11.02 2.68
CA ILE A 10 -25.87 10.11 1.53
C ILE A 10 -27.23 9.64 1.03
N THR A 11 -28.22 9.54 1.93
CA THR A 11 -29.62 9.21 1.60
C THR A 11 -30.31 10.25 0.71
N GLN A 12 -29.79 11.49 0.68
CA GLN A 12 -30.30 12.59 -0.14
C GLN A 12 -29.53 12.73 -1.46
N LEU A 13 -28.38 12.05 -1.60
CA LEU A 13 -27.51 12.10 -2.77
C LEU A 13 -27.70 10.84 -3.62
N SER A 14 -28.75 10.85 -4.45
CA SER A 14 -29.03 9.74 -5.37
C SER A 14 -27.85 9.53 -6.33
N GLY A 15 -27.38 8.28 -6.43
CA GLY A 15 -26.24 7.90 -7.28
C GLY A 15 -24.87 7.89 -6.58
N PHE A 16 -24.79 8.33 -5.31
CA PHE A 16 -23.54 8.30 -4.54
C PHE A 16 -23.55 7.16 -3.50
N LYS A 17 -22.39 6.53 -3.30
CA LYS A 17 -22.17 5.52 -2.26
C LYS A 17 -20.87 5.83 -1.53
N ILE A 18 -20.89 5.66 -0.20
CA ILE A 18 -19.69 5.73 0.63
C ILE A 18 -19.10 4.32 0.70
N GLU A 19 -17.82 4.21 0.37
CA GLU A 19 -17.04 2.99 0.47
C GLU A 19 -15.82 3.26 1.36
N GLN A 20 -15.57 2.36 2.30
CA GLN A 20 -14.41 2.44 3.18
C GLN A 20 -13.27 1.62 2.56
N ASN A 21 -12.19 2.30 2.18
CA ASN A 21 -10.99 1.68 1.64
C ASN A 21 -9.78 2.06 2.50
N ASP A 22 -8.90 1.09 2.73
CA ASP A 22 -7.61 1.32 3.36
C ASP A 22 -6.62 1.82 2.31
N VAL A 23 -5.89 2.89 2.61
CA VAL A 23 -4.87 3.46 1.72
C VAL A 23 -3.53 3.44 2.46
N ARG A 24 -2.49 2.93 1.79
CA ARG A 24 -1.12 2.98 2.30
C ARG A 24 -0.63 4.42 2.30
N GLU A 25 0.00 4.81 3.41
CA GLU A 25 0.70 6.08 3.54
C GLU A 25 2.20 5.80 3.73
N TYR A 26 3.01 6.30 2.80
CA TYR A 26 4.46 6.15 2.84
C TYR A 26 5.10 7.43 3.36
N LYS A 27 5.61 7.38 4.60
CA LYS A 27 6.43 8.45 5.17
C LYS A 27 7.73 8.54 4.39
N ASP A 28 8.12 9.76 4.00
CA ASP A 28 9.29 10.02 3.15
C ASP A 28 9.27 9.17 1.86
N GLY A 29 8.09 9.05 1.22
CA GLY A 29 7.86 8.20 0.07
C GLY A 29 8.78 8.41 -1.14
N HIS A 30 9.55 9.50 -1.17
CA HIS A 30 10.62 9.73 -2.15
C HIS A 30 11.91 8.98 -1.82
N SER A 31 12.46 9.16 -0.62
CA SER A 31 13.75 8.58 -0.22
C SER A 31 13.76 7.05 -0.15
N PHE A 32 12.58 6.46 0.06
CA PHE A 32 12.43 5.02 0.26
C PHE A 32 11.68 4.33 -0.89
N ALA A 33 11.41 5.06 -1.98
CA ALA A 33 10.47 4.64 -3.01
C ALA A 33 10.78 3.25 -3.57
N HIS A 34 11.98 3.12 -4.14
CA HIS A 34 12.51 1.91 -4.77
C HIS A 34 12.74 0.75 -3.78
N LEU A 35 12.94 1.06 -2.49
CA LEU A 35 13.15 0.03 -1.46
C LEU A 35 11.81 -0.53 -0.97
N ILE A 36 10.90 0.35 -0.55
CA ILE A 36 9.61 -0.07 0.01
C ILE A 36 8.69 -0.56 -1.11
N GLY A 37 8.72 0.11 -2.26
CA GLY A 37 7.76 -0.09 -3.33
C GLY A 37 6.38 0.45 -2.98
N TYR A 38 5.41 0.17 -3.85
CA TYR A 38 4.04 0.66 -3.71
C TYR A 38 3.05 -0.48 -3.89
N THR A 39 1.82 -0.27 -3.41
CA THR A 39 0.68 -1.16 -3.71
C THR A 39 -0.11 -0.67 -4.92
N GLY A 40 -0.85 -1.54 -5.58
CA GLY A 40 -1.66 -1.19 -6.74
C GLY A 40 -2.89 -2.07 -6.83
N LYS A 41 -3.94 -1.56 -7.48
CA LYS A 41 -5.23 -2.27 -7.59
C LYS A 41 -5.03 -3.67 -8.13
N ILE A 42 -5.65 -4.67 -7.52
CA ILE A 42 -5.58 -6.06 -7.96
C ILE A 42 -6.10 -6.23 -9.40
N SER A 43 -5.43 -7.08 -10.19
CA SER A 43 -5.88 -7.43 -11.54
C SER A 43 -6.96 -8.52 -11.50
N THR A 44 -7.70 -8.67 -12.61
CA THR A 44 -8.73 -9.72 -12.72
C THR A 44 -8.13 -11.13 -12.72
N GLU A 45 -6.89 -11.27 -13.17
CA GLU A 45 -6.14 -12.51 -13.22
C GLU A 45 -5.72 -12.92 -11.80
N GLU A 46 -5.09 -12.00 -11.05
CA GLU A 46 -4.67 -12.24 -9.66
C GLU A 46 -5.85 -12.58 -8.74
N LEU A 47 -7.00 -11.95 -8.97
CA LEU A 47 -8.23 -12.23 -8.22
C LEU A 47 -8.74 -13.66 -8.47
N LYS A 48 -8.59 -14.17 -9.69
CA LYS A 48 -8.99 -15.55 -10.04
C LYS A 48 -8.02 -16.57 -9.44
N GLU A 49 -6.74 -16.23 -9.36
CA GLU A 49 -5.71 -17.09 -8.77
C GLU A 49 -5.81 -17.17 -7.24
N ASN A 50 -6.36 -16.12 -6.60
CA ASN A 50 -6.46 -16.01 -5.14
C ASN A 50 -7.92 -15.85 -4.66
N PRO A 51 -8.79 -16.84 -4.93
CA PRO A 51 -10.21 -16.72 -4.66
C PRO A 51 -10.49 -16.60 -3.15
N GLY A 52 -11.23 -15.56 -2.77
CA GLY A 52 -11.66 -15.35 -1.39
C GLY A 52 -10.58 -14.82 -0.43
N VAL A 53 -9.37 -14.55 -0.94
CA VAL A 53 -8.30 -13.83 -0.21
C VAL A 53 -8.39 -12.33 -0.49
N TYR A 54 -8.58 -11.98 -1.76
CA TYR A 54 -8.71 -10.59 -2.20
C TYR A 54 -10.12 -10.30 -2.75
N SER A 55 -10.49 -9.03 -2.67
CA SER A 55 -11.62 -8.39 -3.31
C SER A 55 -11.16 -7.61 -4.55
N GLY A 56 -12.03 -7.39 -5.53
CA GLY A 56 -11.71 -6.59 -6.73
C GLY A 56 -11.41 -5.09 -6.45
N PHE A 57 -11.51 -4.67 -5.19
CA PHE A 57 -11.17 -3.33 -4.72
C PHE A 57 -9.88 -3.30 -3.89
N ASP A 58 -9.27 -4.46 -3.63
CA ASP A 58 -8.05 -4.53 -2.84
C ASP A 58 -6.82 -4.06 -3.63
N TYR A 59 -5.82 -3.63 -2.88
CA TYR A 59 -4.52 -3.22 -3.37
C TYR A 59 -3.49 -4.28 -2.95
N VAL A 60 -2.62 -4.64 -3.90
CA VAL A 60 -1.58 -5.68 -3.75
C VAL A 60 -0.22 -5.04 -4.00
N GLY A 61 0.81 -5.49 -3.28
CA GLY A 61 2.19 -5.05 -3.48
C GLY A 61 2.69 -5.24 -4.91
N ARG A 62 3.17 -4.18 -5.53
CA ARG A 62 3.64 -4.17 -6.93
C ARG A 62 5.16 -4.17 -7.07
N GLU A 63 5.85 -3.62 -6.09
CA GLU A 63 7.31 -3.48 -6.12
C GLU A 63 7.91 -3.58 -4.70
N GLY A 64 9.23 -3.72 -4.64
CA GLY A 64 10.00 -3.62 -3.40
C GLY A 64 9.56 -4.61 -2.32
N ILE A 65 9.54 -4.11 -1.08
CA ILE A 65 9.12 -4.86 0.10
C ILE A 65 7.63 -5.20 0.05
N GLU A 66 6.78 -4.29 -0.42
CA GLU A 66 5.34 -4.53 -0.53
C GLU A 66 5.05 -5.80 -1.34
N LYS A 67 5.69 -5.96 -2.50
CA LYS A 67 5.54 -7.18 -3.30
C LYS A 67 6.23 -8.39 -2.68
N SER A 68 7.45 -8.22 -2.19
CA SER A 68 8.28 -9.36 -1.74
C SER A 68 7.74 -9.99 -0.46
N TYR A 69 7.06 -9.21 0.37
CA TYR A 69 6.49 -9.65 1.64
C TYR A 69 4.96 -9.57 1.67
N GLU A 70 4.30 -9.56 0.51
CA GLU A 70 2.83 -9.51 0.40
C GLU A 70 2.15 -10.58 1.27
N GLU A 71 2.67 -11.81 1.28
CA GLU A 71 2.11 -12.90 2.09
C GLU A 71 2.10 -12.63 3.60
N ILE A 72 3.04 -11.83 4.09
CA ILE A 72 3.17 -11.45 5.51
C ILE A 72 2.37 -10.18 5.78
N LEU A 73 2.37 -9.24 4.84
CA LEU A 73 1.75 -7.92 4.97
C LEU A 73 0.24 -7.92 4.71
N LYS A 74 -0.27 -8.90 3.95
CA LYS A 74 -1.68 -8.96 3.58
C LYS A 74 -2.55 -9.29 4.79
N LYS A 75 -3.73 -8.69 4.84
CA LYS A 75 -4.77 -9.01 5.82
C LYS A 75 -5.53 -10.26 5.41
N ASN A 76 -6.03 -11.00 6.39
CA ASN A 76 -7.02 -12.05 6.14
C ASN A 76 -8.42 -11.44 6.28
N PRO A 77 -9.24 -11.37 5.20
CA PRO A 77 -10.56 -10.79 5.29
C PRO A 77 -11.50 -11.67 6.11
N GLY A 78 -12.27 -11.03 7.00
CA GLY A 78 -13.38 -11.66 7.70
C GLY A 78 -14.54 -11.96 6.74
N LYS A 79 -15.36 -12.95 7.08
CA LYS A 79 -16.53 -13.36 6.30
C LYS A 79 -17.79 -13.18 7.12
N THR A 80 -18.82 -12.64 6.50
CA THR A 80 -20.16 -12.50 7.09
C THR A 80 -21.20 -12.97 6.08
N GLN A 81 -22.13 -13.81 6.54
CA GLN A 81 -23.31 -14.19 5.79
C GLN A 81 -24.48 -13.29 6.18
N ILE A 82 -25.19 -12.76 5.18
CA ILE A 82 -26.39 -11.93 5.39
C ILE A 82 -27.54 -12.62 4.68
N GLU A 83 -28.58 -12.98 5.42
CA GLU A 83 -29.80 -13.54 4.87
C GLU A 83 -30.80 -12.42 4.60
N ARG A 84 -31.42 -12.46 3.42
CA ARG A 84 -32.47 -11.52 3.01
C ARG A 84 -33.66 -12.28 2.46
N ASP A 85 -34.85 -11.72 2.62
CA ASP A 85 -36.06 -12.26 1.99
C ASP A 85 -36.12 -11.95 0.48
N VAL A 86 -37.15 -12.45 -0.20
CA VAL A 86 -37.38 -12.22 -1.64
C VAL A 86 -37.62 -10.75 -2.00
N TYR A 87 -37.96 -9.92 -1.02
CA TYR A 87 -38.16 -8.48 -1.15
C TYR A 87 -36.88 -7.68 -0.81
N GLY A 88 -35.80 -8.36 -0.41
CA GLY A 88 -34.51 -7.78 -0.04
C GLY A 88 -34.43 -7.29 1.41
N ASN A 89 -35.44 -7.54 2.24
CA ASN A 89 -35.42 -7.18 3.65
C ASN A 89 -34.41 -8.04 4.42
N PHE A 90 -33.71 -7.41 5.35
CA PHE A 90 -32.73 -8.08 6.21
C PHE A 90 -33.41 -9.05 7.17
N LEU A 91 -32.98 -10.31 7.19
CA LEU A 91 -33.48 -11.34 8.12
C LEU A 91 -32.47 -11.60 9.24
N SER A 92 -31.22 -11.91 8.87
CA SER A 92 -30.19 -12.30 9.82
C SER A 92 -28.79 -11.97 9.30
N LYS A 93 -27.81 -11.89 10.21
CA LYS A 93 -26.38 -11.72 9.93
C LYS A 93 -25.59 -12.67 10.81
N GLU A 94 -24.77 -13.52 10.20
CA GLU A 94 -23.86 -14.44 10.86
C GLU A 94 -22.42 -14.09 10.53
N ILE A 95 -21.55 -14.03 11.55
CA ILE A 95 -20.11 -13.86 11.37
C ILE A 95 -19.51 -15.25 11.16
N ILE A 96 -19.01 -15.53 9.96
CA ILE A 96 -18.34 -16.78 9.62
C ILE A 96 -16.88 -16.74 10.12
N SER A 97 -16.19 -15.61 9.92
CA SER A 97 -14.82 -15.41 10.40
C SER A 97 -14.55 -13.93 10.68
N LEU A 98 -13.73 -13.66 11.70
CA LEU A 98 -13.25 -12.32 12.00
C LEU A 98 -12.11 -11.94 11.05
N PRO A 99 -11.96 -10.65 10.69
CA PRO A 99 -10.80 -10.19 9.95
C PRO A 99 -9.55 -10.21 10.82
N GLU A 100 -8.40 -10.54 10.23
CA GLU A 100 -7.10 -10.47 10.87
C GLU A 100 -6.20 -9.49 10.11
N SER A 101 -5.54 -8.59 10.84
CA SER A 101 -4.53 -7.72 10.26
C SER A 101 -3.32 -8.53 9.80
N GLY A 102 -2.65 -8.08 8.74
CA GLY A 102 -1.34 -8.60 8.38
C GLY A 102 -0.29 -8.25 9.42
N ASP A 103 0.84 -8.94 9.36
CA ASP A 103 1.94 -8.77 10.30
C ASP A 103 2.77 -7.51 10.00
N SER A 104 3.44 -7.01 11.04
CA SER A 104 4.38 -5.89 10.91
C SER A 104 5.79 -6.38 10.62
N LEU A 105 6.47 -5.70 9.69
CA LEU A 105 7.88 -5.97 9.37
C LEU A 105 8.78 -4.93 10.02
N VAL A 106 9.87 -5.40 10.62
CA VAL A 106 10.98 -4.55 11.09
C VAL A 106 12.17 -4.79 10.17
N LEU A 107 12.70 -3.71 9.59
CA LEU A 107 13.80 -3.76 8.65
C LEU A 107 15.13 -3.45 9.34
N TRP A 108 16.23 -3.91 8.75
CA TRP A 108 17.59 -3.49 9.12
C TRP A 108 17.91 -2.04 8.74
N LEU A 109 17.03 -1.42 7.95
CA LEU A 109 17.20 -0.12 7.37
C LEU A 109 17.41 0.97 8.42
N ASP A 110 18.45 1.78 8.23
CA ASP A 110 18.68 3.00 8.98
C ASP A 110 18.20 4.19 8.13
N SER A 111 17.14 4.86 8.59
CA SER A 111 16.49 5.93 7.85
C SER A 111 17.35 7.20 7.74
N GLU A 112 18.21 7.46 8.73
CA GLU A 112 19.13 8.60 8.70
C GLU A 112 20.28 8.33 7.74
N LEU A 113 20.82 7.11 7.76
CA LEU A 113 21.86 6.68 6.83
C LEU A 113 21.37 6.70 5.38
N GLN A 114 20.16 6.18 5.12
CA GLN A 114 19.53 6.23 3.79
C GLN A 114 19.50 7.67 3.26
N LYS A 115 18.91 8.59 4.04
CA LYS A 115 18.79 10.01 3.67
C LYS A 115 20.15 10.66 3.48
N LYS A 116 21.14 10.29 4.30
CA LYS A 116 22.49 10.85 4.17
C LYS A 116 23.19 10.39 2.90
N ILE A 117 23.04 9.13 2.53
CA ILE A 117 23.60 8.58 1.28
C ILE A 117 22.93 9.25 0.08
N GLU A 118 21.60 9.40 0.10
CA GLU A 118 20.84 10.11 -0.93
C GLU A 118 21.35 11.55 -1.12
N GLU A 119 21.47 12.31 -0.02
CA GLU A 119 22.00 13.69 -0.03
C GLU A 119 23.40 13.77 -0.66
N VAL A 120 24.30 12.85 -0.28
CA VAL A 120 25.67 12.83 -0.79
C VAL A 120 25.71 12.43 -2.27
N LEU A 121 24.90 11.45 -2.69
CA LEU A 121 24.84 11.03 -4.09
C LEU A 121 24.31 12.14 -4.99
N HIS A 122 23.29 12.89 -4.56
CA HIS A 122 22.82 14.06 -5.31
C HIS A 122 23.91 15.10 -5.52
N LYS A 123 24.68 15.43 -4.47
CA LYS A 123 25.82 16.36 -4.59
C LYS A 123 26.89 15.85 -5.55
N ILE A 124 27.17 14.55 -5.54
CA ILE A 124 28.15 13.95 -6.47
C ILE A 124 27.63 14.06 -7.91
N LEU A 125 26.36 13.71 -8.15
CA LEU A 125 25.73 13.79 -9.47
C LEU A 125 25.80 15.20 -10.07
N GLU A 126 25.47 16.22 -9.27
CA GLU A 126 25.58 17.62 -9.67
C GLU A 126 27.00 18.00 -10.09
N ASN A 127 28.01 17.55 -9.34
CA ASN A 127 29.41 17.85 -9.61
C ASN A 127 29.95 17.16 -10.88
N VAL A 128 29.52 15.92 -11.15
CA VAL A 128 30.02 15.13 -12.28
C VAL A 128 29.13 15.24 -13.54
N GLY A 129 27.98 15.91 -13.44
CA GLY A 129 27.03 16.05 -14.54
C GLY A 129 26.35 14.74 -14.94
N ALA A 130 26.16 13.82 -14.00
CA ALA A 130 25.46 12.55 -14.24
C ALA A 130 24.00 12.63 -13.77
N GLU A 131 23.15 11.77 -14.33
CA GLU A 131 21.70 11.75 -14.03
C GLU A 131 21.27 10.60 -13.13
N LYS A 132 22.12 9.58 -12.95
CA LYS A 132 21.77 8.32 -12.27
C LYS A 132 22.85 7.90 -11.30
N ALA A 133 22.45 7.49 -10.10
CA ALA A 133 23.34 6.93 -9.10
C ALA A 133 22.63 5.85 -8.29
N VAL A 134 23.42 4.90 -7.78
CA VAL A 134 22.96 3.87 -6.86
C VAL A 134 23.95 3.80 -5.70
N GLY A 135 23.44 3.64 -4.49
CA GLY A 135 24.24 3.43 -3.28
C GLY A 135 23.64 2.32 -2.43
N VAL A 136 24.49 1.42 -1.94
CA VAL A 136 24.10 0.35 -1.03
C VAL A 136 25.03 0.36 0.17
N ALA A 137 24.46 0.35 1.37
CA ALA A 137 25.18 0.12 2.61
C ALA A 137 24.63 -1.14 3.28
N LEU A 138 25.54 -2.02 3.70
CA LEU A 138 25.21 -3.27 4.38
C LEU A 138 26.14 -3.50 5.57
N ASP A 139 25.64 -4.20 6.57
CA ASP A 139 26.47 -4.73 7.65
C ASP A 139 27.15 -6.03 7.18
N PRO A 140 28.49 -6.07 7.06
CA PRO A 140 29.20 -7.24 6.54
C PRO A 140 29.15 -8.46 7.47
N LYS A 141 28.80 -8.29 8.76
CA LYS A 141 28.70 -9.40 9.71
C LYS A 141 27.37 -10.11 9.61
N THR A 142 26.28 -9.37 9.42
CA THR A 142 24.91 -9.90 9.42
C THR A 142 24.33 -10.04 8.01
N GLY A 143 24.88 -9.31 7.03
CA GLY A 143 24.31 -9.16 5.69
C GLY A 143 23.10 -8.23 5.65
N GLY A 144 22.74 -7.57 6.76
CA GLY A 144 21.61 -6.65 6.82
C GLY A 144 21.83 -5.42 5.94
N ILE A 145 20.85 -5.08 5.12
CA ILE A 145 20.88 -3.86 4.29
C ILE A 145 20.46 -2.67 5.16
N LEU A 146 21.40 -1.74 5.36
CA LEU A 146 21.22 -0.54 6.17
C LEU A 146 20.74 0.65 5.33
N ALA A 147 21.07 0.67 4.03
CA ALA A 147 20.54 1.64 3.07
C ALA A 147 20.61 1.10 1.64
N LEU A 148 19.62 1.46 0.82
CA LEU A 148 19.55 1.17 -0.60
C LEU A 148 18.91 2.36 -1.31
N VAL A 149 19.74 3.14 -2.01
CA VAL A 149 19.35 4.38 -2.68
C VAL A 149 19.51 4.20 -4.18
N SER A 150 18.51 4.64 -4.94
CA SER A 150 18.50 4.66 -6.40
C SER A 150 17.96 6.00 -6.89
N ILE A 151 18.73 6.67 -7.74
CA ILE A 151 18.42 8.00 -8.31
C ILE A 151 18.27 7.86 -9.84
N PRO A 152 17.21 8.40 -10.45
CA PRO A 152 16.14 9.21 -9.85
C PRO A 152 15.16 8.38 -9.03
N SER A 153 14.62 8.99 -7.97
CA SER A 153 13.53 8.41 -7.19
C SER A 153 12.16 8.89 -7.66
N TYR A 154 11.10 8.24 -7.20
CA TYR A 154 9.70 8.63 -7.41
C TYR A 154 8.99 8.71 -6.06
N ASP A 155 7.73 9.17 -6.00
CA ASP A 155 6.97 9.19 -4.74
C ASP A 155 5.92 8.07 -4.75
N ASN A 156 6.07 7.10 -3.86
CA ASN A 156 5.15 5.96 -3.75
C ASN A 156 3.70 6.38 -3.52
N ASN A 157 3.47 7.51 -2.83
CA ASN A 157 2.11 8.01 -2.58
C ASN A 157 1.44 8.53 -3.86
N GLN A 158 2.21 8.98 -4.85
CA GLN A 158 1.67 9.50 -6.11
C GLN A 158 1.30 8.37 -7.07
N VAL A 159 2.06 7.27 -7.07
CA VAL A 159 1.76 6.09 -7.89
C VAL A 159 0.42 5.45 -7.50
N LEU A 160 0.08 5.48 -6.21
CA LEU A 160 -1.24 5.06 -5.71
C LEU A 160 -2.40 5.91 -6.29
N THR A 161 -2.13 7.16 -6.64
CA THR A 161 -3.15 8.17 -6.95
C THR A 161 -3.60 8.14 -8.42
N SER A 162 -2.88 7.49 -9.33
CA SER A 162 -3.21 7.46 -10.77
C SER A 162 -4.54 6.76 -11.10
N GLY A 163 -5.16 6.08 -10.13
CA GLY A 163 -6.52 5.52 -10.24
C GLY A 163 -7.63 6.37 -9.59
N ARG A 164 -7.30 7.53 -8.98
CA ARG A 164 -8.30 8.46 -8.45
C ARG A 164 -8.93 9.24 -9.60
N PHE A 165 -10.11 8.81 -10.02
CA PHE A 165 -11.03 9.73 -10.69
C PHE A 165 -11.33 10.88 -9.72
N GLN A 166 -10.81 12.06 -10.03
CA GLN A 166 -11.28 13.30 -9.43
C GLN A 166 -12.69 13.53 -9.99
N PHE A 167 -13.68 13.55 -9.10
CA PHE A 167 -14.98 14.14 -9.36
C PHE A 167 -14.97 15.58 -8.86
#